data_AF-A0A2N2SRU1-F1
#
_entry.id   AF-A0A2N2SRU1-F1
#
_cell.length_a   1.000
_cell.length_b   1.000
_cell.length_c   1.000
_cell.angle_alpha   90.00
_cell.angle_beta   90.00
_cell.angle_gamma   90.00
#
_symmetry.space_group_name_H-M   'P 1'
#
loop_
_entity.id
_entity.type
_entity.pdbx_description
1 polymer ?
#
loop_
_entity_poly.entity_id
_entity_poly.type
_entity_poly.pdbx_seq_one_letter_code
_entity_poly.pdbx_strand_id
1 'polypeptide(L)'
;MNAQFISPVVQQLVPYVPGEQPKIAALVKLNTNENPYPPSPRVVAAIQQAAQQGLQLYPDPDGSALRQAIASHFKLTPQQVFLGNGSDEVLAHAFFAFFQQGCPLLMPDISYSFYKVYCGLYGIAARTVPLREGLQLNVADYACPAEQDFAG
;
A
#
# COMPACT_ATOMS: atom_id res chain seq x y z
N MET A 1 26.00 8.33 3.95
CA MET A 1 25.29 9.13 4.97
C MET A 1 25.98 8.91 6.30
N ASN A 2 26.17 9.97 7.09
CA ASN A 2 26.73 9.84 8.43
C ASN A 2 25.66 9.23 9.36
N ALA A 3 25.91 8.03 9.89
CA ALA A 3 24.89 7.22 10.58
C ALA A 3 24.37 7.84 11.90
N GLN A 4 25.05 8.86 12.42
CA GLN A 4 24.75 9.51 13.71
C GLN A 4 23.34 10.10 13.81
N PHE A 5 22.71 10.48 12.69
CA PHE A 5 21.37 11.07 12.67
C PHE A 5 20.27 10.13 12.16
N ILE A 6 20.62 8.88 11.81
CA ILE A 6 19.65 7.90 11.31
C ILE A 6 19.07 7.14 12.51
N SER A 7 17.74 7.12 12.63
CA SER A 7 17.04 6.35 13.66
C SER A 7 17.51 4.89 13.69
N PRO A 8 17.77 4.29 14.88
CA PRO A 8 18.17 2.90 15.00
C PRO A 8 17.23 1.91 14.30
N VAL A 9 15.91 2.18 14.31
CA VAL A 9 14.92 1.35 13.62
C VAL A 9 15.20 1.32 12.11
N VAL A 10 15.45 2.47 11.51
CA VAL A 10 15.72 2.60 10.08
C VAL A 10 17.02 1.89 9.69
N GLN A 11 18.03 1.89 10.56
CA GLN A 11 19.30 1.19 10.31
C GLN A 11 19.15 -0.33 10.19
N GLN A 12 18.10 -0.91 10.78
CA GLN A 12 17.85 -2.35 10.78
C GLN A 12 16.90 -2.79 9.66
N LEU A 13 16.31 -1.85 8.92
CA LEU A 13 15.36 -2.16 7.86
C LEU A 13 16.06 -2.77 6.65
N VAL A 14 15.50 -3.88 6.16
CA VAL A 14 15.80 -4.37 4.82
C VAL A 14 14.91 -3.58 3.85
N PRO A 15 15.49 -2.78 2.93
CA PRO A 15 14.70 -1.97 2.01
C PRO A 15 13.94 -2.86 1.03
N TYR A 16 12.80 -2.36 0.56
CA TYR A 16 12.13 -2.94 -0.60
C TYR A 16 13.04 -2.88 -1.82
N VAL A 17 13.16 -4.00 -2.54
CA VAL A 17 13.91 -4.08 -3.79
C VAL A 17 12.92 -3.91 -4.95
N PRO A 18 12.94 -2.77 -5.67
CA PRO A 18 12.06 -2.58 -6.82
C PRO A 18 12.44 -3.51 -7.98
N GLY A 19 11.48 -3.81 -8.84
CA GLY A 19 11.74 -4.53 -10.09
C GLY A 19 12.70 -3.77 -10.99
N GLU A 20 13.56 -4.50 -11.71
CA GLU A 20 14.58 -3.94 -12.60
C GLU A 20 14.00 -2.92 -13.59
N GLN A 21 14.72 -1.82 -13.85
CA GLN A 21 14.33 -0.80 -14.83
C GLN A 21 15.47 -0.61 -15.85
N PRO A 22 15.63 -1.52 -16.83
CA PRO A 22 16.71 -1.43 -17.79
C PRO A 22 16.48 -0.24 -18.73
N LYS A 23 17.49 0.62 -18.89
CA LYS A 23 17.45 1.79 -19.80
C LYS A 23 17.86 1.40 -21.22
N ILE A 24 17.24 0.34 -21.74
CA ILE A 24 17.51 -0.19 -23.07
C ILE A 24 16.43 0.35 -24.02
N ALA A 25 16.85 0.92 -25.15
CA ALA A 25 15.91 1.41 -26.16
C ALA A 25 15.06 0.25 -26.70
N ALA A 26 13.76 0.50 -26.91
CA ALA A 26 12.79 -0.48 -27.42
C ALA A 26 12.66 -1.77 -26.58
N LEU A 27 13.01 -1.73 -25.29
CA LEU A 27 12.74 -2.84 -24.38
C LEU A 27 11.24 -3.04 -24.17
N VAL A 28 10.77 -4.28 -24.36
CA VAL A 28 9.42 -4.68 -23.96
C VAL A 28 9.42 -4.94 -22.46
N LYS A 29 8.83 -4.01 -21.69
CA LYS A 29 8.77 -4.07 -20.23
C LYS A 29 7.51 -4.83 -19.77
N LEU A 30 7.69 -5.93 -19.02
CA LEU A 30 6.60 -6.80 -18.53
C LEU A 30 6.74 -7.18 -17.05
N ASN A 31 7.51 -6.40 -16.26
CA ASN A 31 7.96 -6.82 -14.93
C ASN A 31 7.35 -6.07 -13.73
N THR A 32 6.56 -5.01 -13.96
CA THR A 32 5.96 -4.20 -12.87
C THR A 32 4.44 -4.10 -12.93
N ASN A 33 3.78 -4.98 -13.69
CA ASN A 33 2.31 -5.05 -13.83
C ASN A 33 1.65 -3.73 -14.31
N GLU A 34 2.38 -2.91 -15.07
CA GLU A 34 1.85 -1.67 -15.64
C GLU A 34 0.82 -1.95 -16.73
N ASN A 35 -0.17 -1.05 -16.88
CA ASN A 35 -1.12 -1.13 -17.97
C ASN A 35 -0.43 -0.74 -19.29
N PRO A 36 -0.53 -1.55 -20.36
CA PRO A 36 0.11 -1.24 -21.64
C PRO A 36 -0.58 -0.11 -22.42
N TYR A 37 -1.81 0.24 -22.06
CA TYR A 37 -2.57 1.29 -22.74
C TYR A 37 -2.34 2.67 -22.09
N PRO A 38 -2.38 3.75 -22.89
CA PRO A 38 -2.38 5.10 -22.34
C PRO A 38 -3.63 5.34 -21.47
N PRO A 39 -3.60 6.36 -20.58
CA PRO A 39 -4.78 6.73 -19.81
C PRO A 39 -5.93 7.16 -20.74
N SER A 40 -7.16 7.09 -20.24
CA SER A 40 -8.34 7.57 -20.96
C SER A 40 -8.14 9.02 -21.43
N PRO A 41 -8.55 9.41 -22.66
CA PRO A 41 -8.51 10.80 -23.11
C PRO A 41 -9.23 11.78 -22.17
N ARG A 42 -10.25 11.30 -21.43
CA ARG A 42 -10.96 12.09 -20.41
C ARG A 42 -10.06 12.45 -19.22
N VAL A 43 -9.12 11.57 -18.85
CA VAL A 43 -8.14 11.83 -17.79
C VAL A 43 -7.17 12.92 -18.24
N VAL A 44 -6.67 12.84 -19.48
CA VAL A 44 -5.77 13.85 -20.05
C VAL A 44 -6.43 15.23 -20.05
N ALA A 45 -7.68 15.32 -20.52
CA ALA A 45 -8.45 16.56 -20.52
C ALA A 45 -8.67 17.12 -19.10
N ALA A 46 -9.01 16.27 -18.13
CA ALA A 46 -9.21 16.69 -16.74
C ALA A 46 -7.92 17.24 -16.09
N ILE A 47 -6.76 16.60 -16.34
CA ILE A 47 -5.46 17.08 -15.87
C ILE A 47 -5.12 18.44 -16.49
N GLN A 48 -5.32 18.59 -17.80
CA GLN A 48 -5.07 19.86 -18.49
C GLN A 48 -5.96 20.99 -17.95
N GLN A 49 -7.25 20.70 -17.74
CA GLN A 49 -8.19 21.66 -17.17
C GLN A 49 -7.77 22.07 -15.76
N ALA A 50 -7.42 21.11 -14.89
CA ALA A 50 -6.96 21.41 -13.53
C ALA A 50 -5.69 22.28 -13.54
N ALA A 51 -4.72 21.97 -14.41
CA ALA A 51 -3.51 22.78 -14.54
C ALA A 51 -3.79 24.22 -15.02
N GLN A 52 -4.77 24.41 -15.91
CA GLN A 52 -5.19 25.74 -16.38
C GLN A 52 -5.91 26.57 -15.32
N GLN A 53 -6.57 25.93 -14.35
CA GLN A 53 -7.25 26.60 -13.23
C GLN A 53 -6.26 27.12 -12.15
N GLY A 54 -4.99 26.71 -12.23
CA GLY A 54 -3.92 27.10 -11.32
C GLY A 54 -3.61 26.03 -10.27
N LEU A 55 -2.32 25.86 -9.96
CA LEU A 55 -1.80 24.85 -9.02
C LEU A 55 -1.21 25.48 -7.74
N GLN A 56 -1.40 26.79 -7.56
CA GLN A 56 -0.84 27.56 -6.45
C GLN A 56 -1.63 27.41 -5.13
N LEU A 57 -2.83 26.82 -5.18
CA LEU A 57 -3.67 26.62 -4.01
C LEU A 57 -3.63 25.15 -3.58
N TYR A 58 -3.85 24.92 -2.28
CA TYR A 58 -4.07 23.56 -1.79
C TYR A 58 -5.33 22.93 -2.42
N PRO A 59 -5.30 21.62 -2.71
CA PRO A 59 -6.49 20.92 -3.16
C PRO A 59 -7.52 20.78 -2.04
N ASP A 60 -8.72 20.29 -2.37
CA ASP A 60 -9.69 19.83 -1.37
C ASP A 60 -9.04 18.76 -0.48
N PRO A 61 -8.85 19.04 0.84
CA PRO A 61 -8.16 18.12 1.73
C PRO A 61 -8.90 16.79 1.91
N ASP A 62 -10.22 16.77 1.70
CA ASP A 62 -11.05 15.58 1.86
C ASP A 62 -11.20 14.79 0.56
N GLY A 63 -10.79 15.35 -0.59
CA GLY A 63 -11.01 14.77 -1.92
C GLY A 63 -12.48 14.40 -2.16
N SER A 64 -13.39 15.25 -1.70
CA SER A 64 -14.83 14.98 -1.56
C SER A 64 -15.47 14.52 -2.86
N ALA A 65 -15.11 15.17 -3.98
CA ALA A 65 -15.64 14.81 -5.30
C ALA A 65 -15.24 13.39 -5.72
N LEU A 66 -13.98 13.00 -5.46
CA LEU A 66 -13.49 11.65 -5.77
C LEU A 66 -14.12 10.61 -4.85
N ARG A 67 -14.24 10.90 -3.55
CA ARG A 67 -14.92 10.02 -2.58
C ARG A 67 -16.37 9.75 -3.00
N GLN A 68 -17.10 10.78 -3.39
CA GLN A 68 -18.47 10.65 -3.86
C GLN A 68 -18.56 9.82 -5.13
N ALA A 69 -17.67 10.04 -6.10
CA ALA A 69 -17.64 9.27 -7.35
C ALA A 69 -17.36 7.78 -7.12
N ILE A 70 -16.36 7.46 -6.29
CA ILE A 70 -16.03 6.08 -5.90
C ILE A 70 -17.21 5.44 -5.16
N ALA A 71 -17.78 6.14 -4.18
CA ALA A 71 -18.90 5.65 -3.39
C ALA A 71 -20.10 5.32 -4.29
N SER A 72 -20.48 6.22 -5.20
CA SER A 72 -21.55 5.97 -6.16
C SER A 72 -21.25 4.80 -7.11
N HIS A 73 -20.01 4.67 -7.59
CA HIS A 73 -19.62 3.57 -8.48
C HIS A 73 -19.72 2.19 -7.81
N PHE A 74 -19.23 2.07 -6.57
CA PHE A 74 -19.21 0.82 -5.82
C PHE A 74 -20.44 0.60 -4.92
N LYS A 75 -21.43 1.50 -4.96
CA LYS A 75 -22.66 1.47 -4.13
C LYS A 75 -22.36 1.50 -2.62
N LEU A 76 -21.45 2.38 -2.22
CA LEU A 76 -21.04 2.67 -0.84
C LEU A 76 -21.50 4.08 -0.42
N THR A 77 -21.30 4.43 0.86
CA THR A 77 -21.37 5.82 1.31
C THR A 77 -19.98 6.49 1.28
N PRO A 78 -19.87 7.82 1.16
CA PRO A 78 -18.57 8.51 1.20
C PRO A 78 -17.76 8.22 2.47
N GLN A 79 -18.42 7.91 3.60
CA GLN A 79 -17.78 7.54 4.87
C GLN A 79 -17.06 6.19 4.81
N GLN A 80 -17.41 5.32 3.86
CA GLN A 80 -16.75 4.04 3.61
C GLN A 80 -15.57 4.15 2.62
N VAL A 81 -15.25 5.37 2.15
CA VAL A 81 -14.14 5.62 1.21
C VAL A 81 -13.05 6.43 1.89
N PHE A 82 -11.86 5.84 1.98
CA PHE A 82 -10.63 6.48 2.41
C PHE A 82 -9.70 6.65 1.18
N LEU A 83 -9.23 7.88 0.94
CA LEU A 83 -8.31 8.19 -0.15
C LEU A 83 -6.88 8.18 0.37
N GLY A 84 -5.95 7.69 -0.45
CA GLY A 84 -4.51 7.84 -0.21
C GLY A 84 -3.77 8.06 -1.53
N ASN A 85 -2.57 8.61 -1.46
CA ASN A 85 -1.71 8.83 -2.61
C ASN A 85 -1.05 7.52 -3.10
N GLY A 86 -1.88 6.65 -3.69
CA GLY A 86 -1.52 5.26 -3.94
C GLY A 86 -1.87 4.36 -2.75
N SER A 87 -2.06 3.07 -3.02
CA SER A 87 -2.47 2.10 -2.00
C SER A 87 -1.41 1.88 -0.91
N ASP A 88 -0.14 2.17 -1.18
CA ASP A 88 0.93 2.07 -0.20
C ASP A 88 0.71 3.00 0.98
N GLU A 89 0.27 4.24 0.75
CA GLU A 89 -0.05 5.18 1.84
C GLU A 89 -1.24 4.67 2.69
N VAL A 90 -2.26 4.11 2.03
CA VAL A 90 -3.40 3.50 2.72
C VAL A 90 -2.96 2.30 3.56
N LEU A 91 -2.10 1.44 3.03
CA LEU A 91 -1.53 0.31 3.75
C LEU A 91 -0.64 0.77 4.92
N ALA A 92 0.18 1.81 4.72
CA ALA A 92 1.01 2.39 5.78
C ALA A 92 0.15 2.86 6.96
N HIS A 93 -0.95 3.57 6.69
CA HIS A 93 -1.92 3.98 7.72
C HIS A 93 -2.60 2.79 8.38
N ALA A 94 -3.04 1.78 7.63
CA ALA A 94 -3.67 0.60 8.18
C ALA A 94 -2.72 -0.21 9.08
N PHE A 95 -1.46 -0.40 8.67
CA PHE A 95 -0.47 -1.11 9.46
C PHE A 95 -0.17 -0.40 10.77
N PHE A 96 0.04 0.92 10.70
CA PHE A 96 0.30 1.72 11.89
C PHE A 96 -0.91 1.76 12.85
N ALA A 97 -2.12 1.90 12.32
CA ALA A 97 -3.33 2.05 13.15
C ALA A 97 -3.77 0.75 13.83
N PHE A 98 -3.55 -0.42 13.20
CA PHE A 98 -4.23 -1.65 13.62
C PHE A 98 -3.31 -2.79 14.05
N PHE A 99 -2.05 -2.86 13.62
CA PHE A 99 -1.25 -4.09 13.76
C PHE A 99 -0.15 -4.05 14.83
N GLN A 100 0.03 -2.94 15.56
CA GLN A 100 0.91 -2.90 16.74
C GLN A 100 0.20 -3.49 17.97
N GLN A 101 -0.10 -4.79 17.91
CA GLN A 101 -0.83 -5.52 18.95
C GLN A 101 0.10 -6.48 19.71
N GLY A 102 -0.38 -7.05 20.82
CA GLY A 102 0.36 -8.06 21.60
C GLY A 102 0.61 -9.38 20.83
N CYS A 103 -0.20 -9.67 19.82
CA CYS A 103 -0.05 -10.84 18.96
C CYS A 103 0.62 -10.49 17.62
N PRO A 104 1.36 -11.44 17.00
CA PRO A 104 1.98 -11.19 15.70
C PRO A 104 0.93 -11.12 14.57
N LEU A 105 1.15 -10.21 13.62
CA LEU A 105 0.43 -10.16 12.35
C LEU A 105 0.74 -11.41 11.52
N LEU A 106 -0.31 -12.11 11.08
CA LEU A 106 -0.18 -13.26 10.18
C LEU A 106 -0.29 -12.80 8.73
N MET A 107 0.64 -13.21 7.88
CA MET A 107 0.62 -12.91 6.43
C MET A 107 1.16 -14.09 5.61
N PRO A 108 0.82 -14.22 4.32
CA PRO A 108 1.43 -15.26 3.48
C PRO A 108 2.93 -15.07 3.32
N ASP A 109 3.69 -16.16 3.21
CA ASP A 109 5.14 -16.11 2.97
C ASP A 109 5.49 -15.54 1.59
N ILE A 110 4.66 -15.81 0.58
CA ILE A 110 4.70 -15.26 -0.77
C ILE A 110 3.50 -14.31 -0.93
N SER A 111 3.79 -13.01 -0.89
CA SER A 111 2.80 -11.95 -1.08
C SER A 111 3.52 -10.65 -1.46
N TYR A 112 2.88 -9.51 -1.23
CA TYR A 112 3.50 -8.21 -1.40
C TYR A 112 4.61 -7.99 -0.37
N SER A 113 5.87 -7.93 -0.84
CA SER A 113 7.05 -7.90 0.03
C SER A 113 7.13 -6.64 0.91
N PHE A 114 6.42 -5.56 0.53
CA PHE A 114 6.39 -4.32 1.30
C PHE A 114 5.69 -4.48 2.67
N TYR A 115 4.85 -5.50 2.86
CA TYR A 115 4.26 -5.79 4.18
C TYR A 115 5.33 -6.04 5.26
N LYS A 116 6.42 -6.72 4.90
CA LYS A 116 7.55 -6.96 5.82
C LYS A 116 8.30 -5.66 6.13
N VAL A 117 8.38 -4.74 5.17
CA VAL A 117 8.97 -3.41 5.35
C VAL A 117 8.14 -2.59 6.33
N TYR A 118 6.80 -2.57 6.19
CA TYR A 118 5.92 -1.92 7.17
C TYR A 118 6.05 -2.54 8.56
N CYS A 119 6.15 -3.86 8.65
CA CYS A 119 6.31 -4.51 9.94
C CYS A 119 7.62 -4.11 10.62
N GLY A 120 8.74 -4.10 9.88
CA GLY A 120 10.01 -3.61 10.41
C GLY A 120 9.94 -2.13 10.81
N LEU A 121 9.35 -1.28 9.97
CA LEU A 121 9.29 0.16 10.18
C LEU A 121 8.49 0.53 11.44
N TYR A 122 7.39 -0.18 11.70
CA TYR A 122 6.49 0.07 12.83
C TYR A 122 6.72 -0.88 14.01
N GLY A 123 7.74 -1.73 13.98
CA GLY A 123 8.01 -2.69 15.06
C GLY A 123 6.87 -3.69 15.28
N ILE A 124 6.13 -4.04 14.23
CA ILE A 124 5.05 -5.02 14.28
C ILE A 124 5.67 -6.42 14.22
N ALA A 125 5.39 -7.25 15.23
CA ALA A 125 5.72 -8.66 15.17
C ALA A 125 4.93 -9.32 14.03
N ALA A 126 5.60 -10.08 13.16
CA ALA A 126 4.97 -10.73 12.02
C ALA A 126 5.35 -12.21 11.96
N ARG A 127 4.40 -13.06 11.57
CA ARG A 127 4.61 -14.47 11.28
C ARG A 127 4.08 -14.80 9.90
N THR A 128 4.95 -15.32 9.04
CA THR A 128 4.55 -15.75 7.70
C THR A 128 3.96 -17.16 7.73
N VAL A 129 2.88 -17.38 7.01
CA VAL A 129 2.22 -18.68 6.83
C VAL A 129 2.47 -19.16 5.39
N PRO A 130 3.05 -20.35 5.20
CA PRO A 130 3.29 -20.87 3.85
C PRO A 130 2.02 -20.98 3.02
N LEU A 131 2.05 -20.50 1.78
CA LEU A 131 1.00 -20.83 0.81
C LEU A 131 0.99 -22.33 0.51
N ARG A 132 -0.19 -22.85 0.20
CA ARG A 132 -0.36 -24.24 -0.24
C ARG A 132 0.11 -24.41 -1.69
N GLU A 133 0.08 -25.65 -2.16
CA GLU A 133 0.31 -25.99 -3.56
C GLU A 133 -0.51 -25.07 -4.49
N GLY A 134 0.12 -24.60 -5.56
CA GLY A 134 -0.50 -23.66 -6.49
C GLY A 134 -0.64 -22.23 -5.97
N LEU A 135 0.13 -21.84 -4.94
CA LEU A 135 0.10 -20.51 -4.32
C LEU A 135 -1.27 -20.16 -3.72
N GLN A 136 -1.97 -21.18 -3.21
CA GLN A 136 -3.30 -21.01 -2.64
C GLN A 136 -3.25 -20.64 -1.16
N LEU A 137 -4.12 -19.72 -0.76
CA LEU A 137 -4.32 -19.35 0.64
C LEU A 137 -5.41 -20.24 1.26
N ASN A 138 -5.14 -20.82 2.44
CA ASN A 138 -6.19 -21.39 3.28
C ASN A 138 -6.44 -20.48 4.49
N VAL A 139 -7.64 -19.90 4.55
CA VAL A 139 -8.02 -18.91 5.57
C VAL A 139 -7.93 -19.49 6.99
N ALA A 140 -8.21 -20.79 7.15
CA ALA A 140 -8.15 -21.42 8.47
C ALA A 140 -6.74 -21.40 9.09
N ASP A 141 -5.68 -21.32 8.27
CA ASP A 141 -4.30 -21.25 8.76
C ASP A 141 -3.98 -19.87 9.40
N TYR A 142 -4.88 -18.89 9.25
CA TYR A 142 -4.78 -17.53 9.79
C TYR A 142 -5.76 -17.27 10.94
N ALA A 143 -6.63 -18.23 11.25
CA ALA A 143 -7.52 -18.19 12.40
C ALA A 143 -6.75 -18.62 13.66
N CYS A 144 -5.85 -17.77 14.17
CA CYS A 144 -5.32 -17.98 15.51
C CYS A 144 -6.46 -17.71 16.50
N PRO A 145 -6.78 -18.63 17.44
CA PRO A 145 -7.65 -18.28 18.52
C PRO A 145 -7.00 -17.12 19.29
N ALA A 146 -7.76 -16.07 19.53
CA ALA A 146 -7.38 -14.98 20.43
C ALA A 146 -7.32 -15.55 21.85
N GLU A 147 -6.29 -16.33 22.16
CA GLU A 147 -6.06 -16.86 23.51
C GLU A 147 -5.49 -15.78 24.44
N GLN A 148 -5.08 -14.64 23.88
CA GLN A 148 -4.58 -13.47 24.59
C GLN A 148 -5.37 -12.24 24.14
N ASP A 149 -5.75 -11.41 25.12
CA ASP A 149 -6.37 -10.12 24.86
C ASP A 149 -5.51 -9.32 23.87
N PHE A 150 -6.13 -8.79 22.82
CA PHE A 150 -5.45 -7.91 21.86
C PHE A 150 -5.05 -6.58 22.51
N ALA A 151 -5.67 -6.23 23.64
CA ALA A 151 -5.22 -5.18 24.54
C ALA A 151 -4.13 -5.76 25.46
N GLY A 152 -2.88 -5.37 25.24
CA GLY A 152 -1.83 -5.58 26.23
C GLY A 152 -2.13 -4.90 27.57
#